data_AF-A0A8T3SUJ0-F1
#
_entry.id   AF-A0A8T3SUJ0-F1
#
_cell.length_a   1.000
_cell.length_b   1.000
_cell.length_c   1.000
_cell.angle_alpha   90.00
_cell.angle_beta   90.00
_cell.angle_gamma   90.00
#
_symmetry.space_group_name_H-M   'P 1'
#
loop_
_entity.id
_entity.type
_entity.pdbx_description
1 polymer ?
#
loop_
_entity_poly.entity_id
_entity_poly.type
_entity_poly.pdbx_seq_one_letter_code
_entity_poly.pdbx_strand_id
1 'polypeptide(L)'
;MTSLDLPARRRTPPDRPLRVRIPTSRGGLAWIAVLLIIGIFLAVQVGRQVYSSWSIGQEADAIRAEITAMEAHNEALRQELAYLQSKGFVSAEARRLLNLGLPGEHVLIIPPGAETALPPELRKKPVSTPPLEQWLDLFFGP
;
A
#
# COMPACT_ATOMS: atom_id res chain seq x y z
N MET A 1 -51.29 -13.09 -54.19
CA MET A 1 -52.36 -12.78 -53.21
C MET A 1 -51.69 -12.40 -51.92
N THR A 2 -51.59 -11.10 -51.67
CA THR A 2 -50.76 -10.49 -50.63
C THR A 2 -51.69 -10.03 -49.52
N SER A 3 -51.65 -10.66 -48.35
CA SER A 3 -52.38 -10.20 -47.17
C SER A 3 -51.44 -9.40 -46.26
N LEU A 4 -51.64 -8.09 -46.26
CA LEU A 4 -51.18 -7.16 -45.23
C LEU A 4 -52.21 -7.17 -44.10
N ASP A 5 -51.83 -7.50 -42.86
CA ASP A 5 -52.62 -7.08 -41.70
C ASP A 5 -51.75 -6.84 -40.45
N LEU A 6 -51.41 -5.56 -40.31
CA LEU A 6 -51.22 -4.66 -39.16
C LEU A 6 -50.74 -5.19 -37.78
N PRO A 7 -49.70 -4.56 -37.19
CA PRO A 7 -49.25 -4.87 -35.84
C PRO A 7 -50.22 -4.34 -34.75
N ALA A 8 -50.47 -5.18 -33.74
CA ALA A 8 -51.31 -4.88 -32.59
C ALA A 8 -50.84 -3.62 -31.82
N ARG A 9 -51.69 -2.60 -31.82
CA ARG A 9 -51.47 -1.32 -31.12
C ARG A 9 -51.52 -1.53 -29.59
N ARG A 10 -50.36 -1.55 -28.92
CA ARG A 10 -50.27 -1.55 -27.46
C ARG A 10 -50.85 -0.24 -26.91
N ARG A 11 -51.91 -0.33 -26.11
CA ARG A 11 -52.48 0.81 -25.38
C ARG A 11 -51.60 1.06 -24.14
N THR A 12 -50.93 2.19 -24.08
CA THR A 12 -50.28 2.67 -22.85
C THR A 12 -51.36 3.05 -21.82
N PRO A 13 -51.25 2.58 -20.56
CA PRO A 13 -52.16 3.02 -19.51
C PRO A 13 -51.91 4.50 -19.17
N PRO A 14 -52.94 5.26 -18.78
CA PRO A 14 -52.77 6.66 -18.44
C PRO A 14 -52.05 6.81 -17.09
N ASP A 15 -51.02 7.66 -17.05
CA ASP A 15 -50.34 8.08 -15.83
C ASP A 15 -51.34 8.81 -14.90
N ARG A 16 -51.71 8.14 -13.79
CA ARG A 16 -52.54 8.75 -12.74
C ARG A 16 -51.63 9.53 -11.79
N PRO A 17 -51.78 10.86 -11.66
CA PRO A 17 -51.05 11.60 -10.64
C PRO A 17 -51.59 11.23 -9.26
N LEU A 18 -50.71 10.74 -8.39
CA LEU A 18 -51.00 10.46 -6.98
C LEU A 18 -51.38 11.78 -6.28
N ARG A 19 -52.68 12.02 -6.11
CA ARG A 19 -53.17 13.17 -5.35
C ARG A 19 -53.18 12.82 -3.87
N VAL A 20 -52.15 13.27 -3.15
CA VAL A 20 -52.12 13.21 -1.69
C VAL A 20 -53.17 14.17 -1.15
N ARG A 21 -54.24 13.64 -0.55
CA ARG A 21 -55.27 14.44 0.11
C ARG A 21 -54.82 14.75 1.53
N ILE A 22 -54.39 15.99 1.76
CA ILE A 22 -54.05 16.46 3.10
C ILE A 22 -55.36 16.69 3.87
N PRO A 23 -55.61 16.02 5.00
CA PRO A 23 -56.81 16.25 5.80
C PRO A 23 -56.68 17.59 6.53
N THR A 24 -57.32 18.64 6.00
CA THR A 24 -57.35 20.00 6.57
C THR A 24 -58.28 20.17 7.77
N SER A 25 -58.76 19.08 8.39
CA SER A 25 -59.53 19.17 9.64
C SER A 25 -58.60 19.43 10.83
N ARG A 26 -59.05 20.24 11.80
CA ARG A 26 -58.25 20.57 13.01
C ARG A 26 -57.75 19.32 13.75
N GLY A 27 -58.54 18.24 13.76
CA GLY A 27 -58.13 16.95 14.33
C GLY A 27 -57.13 16.18 13.46
N GLY A 28 -57.26 16.23 12.13
CA GLY A 28 -56.29 15.62 11.21
C GLY A 28 -54.92 16.29 11.26
N LEU A 29 -54.88 17.63 11.35
CA LEU A 29 -53.64 18.38 11.53
C LEU A 29 -52.95 18.05 12.86
N ALA A 30 -53.72 17.92 13.95
CA ALA A 30 -53.19 17.52 15.24
C ALA A 30 -52.56 16.12 15.21
N TRP A 31 -53.20 15.17 14.51
CA TRP A 31 -52.68 13.81 14.35
C TRP A 31 -51.39 13.78 13.52
N ILE A 32 -51.31 14.58 12.46
CA ILE A 32 -50.09 14.74 11.66
C ILE A 32 -48.97 15.34 12.51
N ALA A 33 -49.27 16.35 13.34
CA ALA A 33 -48.28 16.95 14.23
C ALA A 33 -47.74 15.94 15.25
N VAL A 34 -48.61 15.11 15.84
CA VAL A 34 -48.20 14.04 16.77
C VAL A 34 -47.32 13.00 16.07
N LEU A 35 -47.71 12.55 14.87
CA LEU A 35 -46.87 11.64 14.07
C LEU A 35 -45.51 12.23 13.75
N LEU A 36 -45.45 13.52 13.42
CA LEU A 36 -44.22 14.21 13.08
C LEU A 36 -43.30 14.32 14.31
N ILE A 37 -43.85 14.60 15.49
CA ILE A 37 -43.10 14.61 16.76
C ILE A 37 -42.53 13.22 17.07
N ILE A 38 -43.35 12.16 16.93
CA ILE A 38 -42.90 10.78 17.15
C ILE A 38 -41.80 10.40 16.14
N GLY A 39 -41.98 10.77 14.87
CA GLY A 39 -40.99 10.51 13.81
C GLY A 39 -39.66 11.20 14.08
N ILE A 40 -39.68 12.48 14.49
CA ILE A 40 -38.47 13.22 14.88
C ILE A 40 -37.82 12.57 16.10
N PHE A 41 -38.59 12.20 17.12
CA PHE A 41 -38.07 11.57 18.33
C PHE A 41 -37.36 10.25 18.00
N LEU A 42 -37.97 9.39 17.18
CA LEU A 42 -37.35 8.14 16.73
C LEU A 42 -36.09 8.40 15.90
N ALA A 43 -36.12 9.37 14.98
CA ALA A 43 -34.97 9.72 14.16
C ALA A 43 -33.79 10.20 15.00
N VAL A 44 -34.04 11.00 16.05
CA VAL A 44 -32.99 11.47 16.98
C VAL A 44 -32.42 10.31 17.79
N GLN A 45 -33.28 9.39 18.28
CA GLN A 45 -32.82 8.23 19.03
C GLN A 45 -31.94 7.30 18.20
N VAL A 46 -32.42 6.93 17.00
CA VAL A 46 -31.69 6.05 16.08
C VAL A 46 -30.42 6.73 15.58
N GLY A 47 -30.50 8.02 15.21
CA GLY A 47 -29.34 8.78 14.72
C GLY A 47 -28.21 8.82 15.76
N ARG A 48 -28.54 9.04 17.03
CA ARG A 48 -27.55 9.03 18.12
C ARG A 48 -26.94 7.64 18.36
N GLN A 49 -27.74 6.58 18.27
CA GLN A 49 -27.29 5.20 18.42
C GLN A 49 -26.35 4.78 17.27
N VAL A 50 -26.70 5.12 16.03
CA VAL A 50 -25.90 4.81 14.83
C VAL A 50 -24.56 5.53 14.89
N TYR A 51 -24.55 6.82 15.29
CA TYR A 51 -23.32 7.59 15.40
C TYR A 51 -22.36 7.00 16.45
N SER A 52 -22.88 6.61 17.61
CA SER A 52 -22.09 5.96 18.67
C SER A 52 -21.56 4.59 18.26
N SER A 53 -22.36 3.79 17.54
CA SER A 53 -21.92 2.47 17.07
C SER A 53 -20.80 2.60 16.03
N TRP A 54 -20.90 3.59 15.15
CA TRP A 54 -19.91 3.84 14.11
C TRP A 54 -18.58 4.38 14.67
N SER A 55 -18.60 5.23 15.71
CA SER A 55 -17.37 5.69 16.36
C SER A 55 -16.65 4.56 17.10
N ILE A 56 -17.40 3.69 17.80
CA ILE A 56 -16.83 2.54 18.51
C ILE A 56 -16.22 1.54 17.52
N GLY A 57 -16.89 1.29 16.39
CA GLY A 57 -16.37 0.42 15.33
C GLY A 57 -15.05 0.91 14.77
N GLN A 58 -14.96 2.21 14.44
CA GLN A 58 -13.72 2.80 13.93
C GLN A 58 -12.58 2.77 14.94
N GLU A 59 -12.85 3.04 16.22
CA GLU A 59 -11.84 2.99 17.27
C GLU A 59 -11.32 1.56 17.47
N ALA A 60 -12.22 0.57 17.46
CA ALA A 60 -11.83 -0.84 17.52
C ALA A 60 -10.99 -1.28 16.30
N ASP A 61 -11.35 -0.84 15.10
CA ASP A 61 -10.60 -1.16 13.88
C ASP A 61 -9.25 -0.46 13.85
N ALA A 62 -9.15 0.78 14.33
CA ALA A 62 -7.88 1.50 14.47
C ALA A 62 -6.93 0.80 15.46
N ILE A 63 -7.44 0.42 16.64
CA ILE A 63 -6.66 -0.32 17.64
C ILE A 63 -6.20 -1.67 17.09
N ARG A 64 -7.06 -2.39 16.36
CA ARG A 64 -6.68 -3.66 15.71
C ARG A 64 -5.59 -3.46 14.67
N ALA A 65 -5.67 -2.41 13.86
CA ALA A 65 -4.65 -2.09 12.88
C ALA A 65 -3.31 -1.72 13.54
N GLU A 66 -3.35 -1.03 14.69
CA GLU A 66 -2.16 -0.73 15.47
C GLU A 66 -1.50 -2.00 16.04
N ILE A 67 -2.30 -2.92 16.59
CA ILE A 67 -1.80 -4.21 17.11
C ILE A 67 -1.12 -5.00 15.99
N THR A 68 -1.75 -5.14 14.83
CA THR A 68 -1.17 -5.91 13.72
C THR A 68 0.11 -5.27 13.17
N ALA A 69 0.18 -3.94 13.13
CA ALA A 69 1.40 -3.23 12.76
C ALA A 69 2.53 -3.47 13.77
N MET A 70 2.23 -3.42 15.07
CA MET A 70 3.20 -3.66 16.15
C MET A 70 3.69 -5.11 16.15
N GLU A 71 2.81 -6.08 15.92
CA GLU A 71 3.16 -7.50 15.81
C GLU A 71 4.08 -7.75 14.61
N ALA A 72 3.75 -7.20 13.44
CA ALA A 72 4.59 -7.29 12.25
C ALA A 72 5.97 -6.67 12.47
N HIS A 73 6.03 -5.52 13.15
CA HIS A 73 7.29 -4.88 13.51
C HIS A 73 8.11 -5.74 14.48
N ASN A 74 7.48 -6.30 15.50
CA ASN A 74 8.15 -7.18 16.46
C ASN A 74 8.74 -8.43 15.78
N GLU A 75 7.98 -9.07 14.90
CA GLU A 75 8.46 -10.23 14.14
C GLU A 75 9.63 -9.87 13.22
N ALA A 76 9.60 -8.72 12.55
CA ALA A 76 10.74 -8.25 11.75
C ALA A 76 12.00 -8.06 12.62
N LEU A 77 11.86 -7.43 13.78
CA LEU A 77 12.98 -7.24 14.72
C LEU A 77 13.53 -8.56 15.25
N ARG A 78 12.66 -9.54 15.53
CA ARG A 78 13.08 -10.88 15.96
C ARG A 78 13.89 -11.59 14.88
N GLN A 79 13.48 -11.47 13.63
CA GLN A 79 14.21 -12.05 12.49
C GLN A 79 15.58 -11.40 12.33
N GLU A 80 15.67 -10.08 12.46
CA GLU A 80 16.93 -9.36 12.43
C GLU A 80 17.86 -9.79 13.57
N LEU A 81 17.33 -9.85 14.80
CA LEU A 81 18.10 -10.35 15.96
C LEU A 81 18.58 -11.78 15.75
N ALA A 82 17.75 -12.67 15.21
CA ALA A 82 18.13 -14.05 14.92
C ALA A 82 19.27 -14.12 13.88
N TYR A 83 19.25 -13.26 12.86
CA TYR A 83 20.33 -13.15 11.88
C TYR A 83 21.62 -12.65 12.53
N LEU A 84 21.56 -11.59 13.33
CA LEU A 84 22.73 -11.01 14.01
C LEU A 84 23.34 -11.97 15.04
N GLN A 85 22.51 -12.78 15.71
CA GLN A 85 22.96 -13.82 16.64
C GLN A 85 23.46 -15.09 15.93
N SER A 86 23.25 -15.21 14.62
CA SER A 86 23.67 -16.39 13.88
C SER A 86 25.20 -16.55 13.92
N LYS A 87 25.65 -17.80 14.01
CA LYS A 87 27.09 -18.12 14.03
C LYS A 87 27.83 -17.56 12.81
N GLY A 88 27.15 -17.55 11.65
CA GLY A 88 27.70 -17.00 10.41
C GLY A 88 28.02 -15.52 10.54
N PHE A 89 27.04 -14.70 10.96
CA PHE A 89 27.23 -13.27 11.16
C PHE A 89 28.30 -12.97 12.21
N VAL A 90 28.21 -13.61 13.39
CA VAL A 90 29.21 -13.45 14.47
C VAL A 90 30.61 -13.80 13.99
N SER A 91 30.77 -14.88 13.23
CA SER A 91 32.08 -15.28 12.70
C SER A 91 32.62 -14.29 11.66
N ALA A 92 31.76 -13.76 10.80
CA ALA A 92 32.15 -12.77 9.79
C ALA A 92 32.58 -11.46 10.44
N GLU A 93 31.83 -10.99 11.44
CA GLU A 93 32.14 -9.76 12.15
C GLU A 93 33.40 -9.91 13.02
N ALA A 94 33.57 -11.05 13.71
CA ALA A 94 34.80 -11.34 14.45
C ALA A 94 36.03 -11.37 13.53
N ARG A 95 35.92 -11.95 12.33
CA ARG A 95 36.99 -11.94 11.32
C ARG A 95 37.33 -10.54 10.84
N ARG A 96 36.31 -9.72 10.59
CA ARG A 96 36.47 -8.32 10.19
C ARG A 96 37.20 -7.50 11.26
N LEU A 97 36.80 -7.66 12.52
CA LEU A 97 37.40 -6.92 13.64
C LEU A 97 38.83 -7.36 13.94
N LEU A 98 39.12 -8.66 13.78
CA LEU A 98 40.43 -9.24 14.09
C LEU A 98 41.37 -9.32 12.88
N ASN A 99 40.93 -8.90 11.69
CA ASN A 99 41.64 -9.12 10.42
C ASN A 99 42.06 -10.58 10.24
N LEU A 100 41.15 -11.53 10.52
CA LEU A 100 41.40 -12.97 10.43
C LEU A 100 40.73 -13.57 9.20
N GLY A 101 41.47 -14.39 8.45
CA GLY A 101 40.95 -15.21 7.35
C GLY A 101 40.58 -16.63 7.81
N LEU A 102 39.93 -17.39 6.92
CA LEU A 102 39.76 -18.84 7.08
C LEU A 102 41.10 -19.59 7.00
N PRO A 103 41.16 -20.85 7.46
CA PRO A 103 42.32 -21.70 7.26
C PRO A 103 42.66 -21.79 5.75
N GLY A 104 43.83 -21.29 5.36
CA GLY A 104 44.29 -21.24 3.97
C GLY A 104 44.13 -19.88 3.27
N GLU A 105 43.39 -18.93 3.85
CA GLU A 105 43.29 -17.57 3.34
C GLU A 105 44.45 -16.69 3.84
N HIS A 106 44.86 -15.73 3.03
CA HIS A 106 45.91 -14.77 3.35
C HIS A 106 45.30 -13.37 3.50
N VAL A 107 45.42 -12.78 4.68
CA VAL A 107 44.92 -11.42 4.94
C VAL A 107 45.99 -10.41 4.54
N LEU A 108 45.71 -9.62 3.50
CA LEU A 108 46.61 -8.56 3.04
C LEU A 108 46.26 -7.24 3.74
N ILE A 109 47.18 -6.75 4.57
CA ILE A 109 47.07 -5.43 5.21
C ILE A 109 48.00 -4.48 4.47
N ILE A 110 47.44 -3.44 3.85
CA ILE A 110 48.20 -2.39 3.16
C ILE A 110 48.35 -1.20 4.14
N PRO A 111 49.55 -0.91 4.67
CA PRO A 111 49.74 0.21 5.57
C PRO A 111 49.58 1.54 4.81
N PRO A 112 49.05 2.58 5.48
CA PRO A 112 48.96 3.91 4.88
C PRO A 112 50.35 4.41 4.49
N GLY A 113 50.50 4.85 3.24
CA GLY A 113 51.80 5.27 2.68
C GLY A 113 52.62 4.16 2.02
N ALA A 114 52.14 2.91 2.01
CA ALA A 114 52.72 1.84 1.17
C ALA A 114 52.30 1.94 -0.31
N GLU A 115 51.59 3.00 -0.67
CA GLU A 115 51.18 3.34 -2.02
C GLU A 115 52.43 3.62 -2.86
N THR A 116 52.89 2.60 -3.57
CA THR A 116 53.98 2.79 -4.53
C THR A 116 53.42 3.53 -5.74
N ALA A 117 54.07 4.62 -6.14
CA ALA A 117 53.66 5.37 -7.32
C ALA A 117 53.58 4.42 -8.52
N LEU A 118 52.41 4.39 -9.17
CA LEU A 118 52.19 3.58 -10.37
C LEU A 118 53.32 3.82 -11.38
N PRO A 119 54.00 2.75 -11.84
CA PRO A 119 54.97 2.84 -12.91
C PRO A 119 54.40 3.65 -14.09
N PRO A 120 55.21 4.46 -14.78
CA PRO A 120 54.72 5.33 -15.86
C PRO A 120 53.98 4.56 -16.96
N GLU A 121 54.34 3.29 -17.18
CA GLU A 121 53.67 2.34 -18.09
C GLU A 121 52.23 2.00 -17.68
N LEU A 122 51.94 1.99 -16.37
CA LEU A 122 50.64 1.62 -15.80
C LEU A 122 49.75 2.85 -15.53
N ARG A 123 50.27 4.07 -15.72
CA ARG A 123 49.47 5.29 -15.63
C ARG A 123 48.52 5.31 -16.82
N LYS A 124 47.22 5.25 -16.52
CA LYS A 124 46.15 5.31 -17.53
C LYS A 124 46.35 6.56 -18.40
N LYS A 125 46.75 6.37 -19.66
CA LYS A 125 46.70 7.45 -20.66
C LYS A 125 45.24 7.84 -20.86
N PRO A 126 44.90 9.14 -20.97
CA PRO A 126 43.56 9.55 -21.33
C PRO A 126 43.25 9.02 -22.74
N VAL A 127 42.43 7.97 -22.81
CA VAL A 127 41.98 7.38 -24.06
C VAL A 127 40.78 8.19 -24.56
N SER A 128 40.89 8.75 -25.76
CA SER A 128 39.85 9.56 -26.40
C SER A 128 38.83 8.74 -27.21
N THR A 129 39.03 7.43 -27.32
CA THR A 129 38.25 6.52 -28.16
C THR A 129 37.06 5.94 -27.40
N PRO A 130 35.87 5.78 -28.02
CA PRO A 130 34.72 5.12 -27.42
C PRO A 130 35.04 3.72 -26.85
N PRO A 131 34.39 3.29 -25.75
CA PRO A 131 34.67 1.98 -25.13
C PRO A 131 34.49 0.78 -26.07
N LEU A 132 33.54 0.85 -27.01
CA LEU A 132 33.25 -0.26 -27.93
C LEU A 132 34.35 -0.45 -28.99
N GLU A 133 34.88 0.64 -29.54
CA GLU A 133 36.00 0.60 -30.49
C GLU A 133 37.25 0.00 -29.85
N GLN A 134 37.50 0.28 -28.56
CA GLN A 134 38.61 -0.34 -27.81
C GLN A 134 38.46 -1.86 -27.71
N TRP A 135 37.24 -2.37 -27.46
CA TRP A 135 37.01 -3.82 -27.42
C TRP A 135 37.15 -4.46 -28.80
N LEU A 136 36.65 -3.81 -29.86
CA LEU A 136 36.77 -4.32 -31.22
C LEU A 136 38.24 -4.42 -31.67
N ASP A 137 39.04 -3.38 -31.43
CA ASP A 137 40.47 -3.40 -31.77
C ASP A 137 41.25 -4.47 -30.97
N LEU A 138 40.91 -4.67 -29.69
CA LEU A 138 41.56 -5.68 -28.86
C LEU A 138 41.25 -7.12 -29.32
N PHE A 139 40.05 -7.37 -29.82
CA PHE A 139 39.64 -8.70 -30.28
C PHE A 139 39.91 -8.98 -31.77
N PHE A 140 39.99 -7.94 -32.62
CA PHE A 140 40.09 -8.11 -34.08
C PHE A 140 41.32 -7.45 -34.71
N GLY A 141 42.10 -6.67 -33.94
CA GLY A 141 43.23 -5.89 -34.44
C GLY A 141 42.79 -4.72 -35.35
N PRO A 142 43.73 -3.83 -35.73
CA PRO A 142 43.46 -2.75 -36.65
C PRO A 142 43.16 -3.23 -38.08
#